data_AF-A0A8I2DSD0-F1
#
_entry.id   AF-A0A8I2DSD0-F1
#
_cell.length_a   1.000
_cell.length_b   1.000
_cell.length_c   1.000
_cell.angle_alpha   90.00
_cell.angle_beta   90.00
_cell.angle_gamma   90.00
#
_symmetry.space_group_name_H-M   'P 1'
#
loop_
_entity.id
_entity.type
_entity.pdbx_description
1 polymer ?
#
loop_
_entity_poly.entity_id
_entity_poly.type
_entity_poly.pdbx_seq_one_letter_code
_entity_poly.pdbx_strand_id
1 'polypeptide(L)'
;MEITSKPKHGTAALGGDGTLVYTPNEGYAGSDSVAWSVKLKQAPETVTGRFQVLVDPPPPQEPEDEQDEQPAELPGHRWAGAYENCDEARAEGHTPVRKGEEGYAPWLDSDWDGVGCEWG
;
A
#
# COMPACT_ATOMS: atom_id res chain seq x y z
N MET A 1 25.46 30.65 -12.96
CA MET A 1 25.31 29.26 -13.42
C MET A 1 24.04 29.20 -14.25
N GLU A 2 24.03 28.43 -15.32
CA GLU A 2 22.85 28.24 -16.18
C GLU A 2 22.80 26.81 -16.71
N ILE A 3 21.60 26.35 -17.06
CA ILE A 3 21.38 25.06 -17.71
C ILE A 3 21.56 25.26 -19.22
N THR A 4 22.50 24.54 -19.82
CA THR A 4 22.83 24.62 -21.25
C THR A 4 22.18 23.50 -22.06
N SER A 5 21.80 22.39 -21.43
CA SER A 5 21.02 21.31 -22.04
C SER A 5 20.03 20.73 -21.04
N LYS A 6 18.76 20.67 -21.44
CA LYS A 6 17.69 20.06 -20.65
C LYS A 6 17.81 18.52 -20.62
N PRO A 7 17.33 17.89 -19.54
CA PRO A 7 17.15 16.44 -19.48
C PRO A 7 16.14 15.94 -20.54
N LYS A 8 16.23 14.66 -20.89
CA LYS A 8 15.33 14.02 -21.86
C LYS A 8 14.06 13.47 -21.22
N HIS A 9 14.13 13.05 -19.96
CA HIS A 9 13.09 12.28 -19.28
C HIS A 9 12.60 12.97 -18.01
N GLY A 10 12.69 14.31 -17.98
CA GLY A 10 12.22 15.13 -16.89
C GLY A 10 12.39 16.61 -17.19
N THR A 11 12.31 17.40 -16.14
CA THR A 11 12.62 18.83 -16.16
C THR A 11 13.72 19.13 -15.14
N ALA A 12 14.53 20.15 -15.44
CA ALA A 12 15.55 20.65 -14.54
C ALA A 12 15.42 22.16 -14.40
N ALA A 13 15.43 22.64 -13.15
CA ALA A 13 15.38 24.05 -12.81
C ALA A 13 16.54 24.40 -11.87
N LEU A 14 17.14 25.56 -12.08
CA LEU A 14 18.25 26.04 -11.27
C LEU A 14 17.77 27.19 -10.37
N GLY A 15 17.91 27.02 -9.06
CA GLY A 15 17.63 28.05 -8.06
C GLY A 15 18.70 29.14 -8.02
N GLY A 16 18.34 30.30 -7.46
CA GLY A 16 19.26 31.45 -7.31
C GLY A 16 20.39 31.20 -6.31
N ASP A 17 20.23 30.22 -5.44
CA ASP A 17 21.22 29.68 -4.50
C ASP A 17 22.20 28.67 -5.14
N GLY A 18 21.97 28.30 -6.41
CA GLY A 18 22.75 27.28 -7.11
C GLY A 18 22.22 25.85 -6.95
N THR A 19 21.07 25.66 -6.29
CA THR A 19 20.44 24.35 -6.14
C THR A 19 19.81 23.91 -7.48
N LEU A 20 20.18 22.74 -7.99
CA LEU A 20 19.54 22.15 -9.17
C LEU A 20 18.41 21.21 -8.70
N VAL A 21 17.19 21.52 -9.10
CA VAL A 21 16.02 20.66 -8.88
C VAL A 21 15.72 19.91 -10.17
N TYR A 22 15.69 18.58 -10.08
CA TYR A 22 15.28 17.70 -11.17
C TYR A 22 13.96 17.04 -10.81
N THR A 23 13.03 17.03 -11.76
CA THR A 23 11.72 16.37 -11.65
C THR A 23 11.58 15.40 -12.81
N PRO A 24 11.67 14.08 -12.59
CA PRO A 24 11.48 13.10 -13.65
C PRO A 24 10.04 13.14 -14.19
N ASN A 25 9.86 12.71 -15.42
CA ASN A 25 8.53 12.45 -15.96
C ASN A 25 7.86 11.32 -15.17
N GLU A 26 6.54 11.36 -15.06
CA GLU A 26 5.77 10.32 -14.37
C GLU A 26 6.09 8.92 -14.92
N GLY A 27 6.33 7.97 -14.02
CA GLY A 27 6.66 6.58 -14.37
C GLY A 27 8.05 6.37 -15.00
N TYR A 28 8.87 7.41 -15.18
CA TYR A 28 10.20 7.24 -15.73
C TYR A 28 11.16 6.61 -14.72
N ALA A 29 11.86 5.57 -15.15
CA ALA A 29 12.98 4.96 -14.45
C ALA A 29 14.16 4.84 -15.43
N GLY A 30 15.36 5.20 -14.99
CA GLY A 30 16.56 5.14 -15.81
C GLY A 30 17.44 6.39 -15.69
N SER A 31 18.44 6.45 -16.57
CA SER A 31 19.46 7.49 -16.55
C SER A 31 19.10 8.70 -17.40
N ASP A 32 19.25 9.89 -16.82
CA ASP A 32 19.09 11.18 -17.49
C ASP A 32 20.32 12.07 -17.29
N SER A 33 20.42 13.16 -18.05
CA SER A 33 21.56 14.07 -17.98
C SER A 33 21.19 15.54 -18.15
N VAL A 34 21.80 16.39 -17.33
CA VAL A 34 21.63 17.85 -17.40
C VAL A 34 23.01 18.49 -17.60
N ALA A 35 23.15 19.33 -18.63
CA ALA A 35 24.40 20.07 -18.86
C ALA A 35 24.27 21.51 -18.33
N TRP A 36 25.36 22.04 -17.78
CA TRP A 36 25.40 23.37 -17.19
C TRP A 36 26.68 24.12 -17.53
N SER A 37 26.64 25.44 -17.40
CA SER A 37 27.80 26.33 -17.47
C SER A 37 27.81 27.36 -16.33
N VAL A 38 29.00 27.76 -15.89
CA VAL A 38 29.22 28.83 -14.91
C VAL A 38 30.27 29.78 -15.46
N LYS A 39 29.90 31.06 -15.56
CA LYS A 39 30.84 32.13 -15.80
C LYS A 39 31.40 32.64 -14.48
N LEU A 40 32.72 32.54 -14.30
CA LEU A 40 33.40 33.03 -13.11
C LEU A 40 33.61 34.54 -13.21
N LYS A 41 33.48 35.28 -12.10
CA LYS A 41 33.72 36.72 -12.08
C LYS A 41 35.21 37.08 -12.23
N GLN A 42 36.09 36.18 -11.79
CA GLN A 42 37.53 36.41 -11.69
C GLN A 42 38.35 35.71 -12.77
N ALA A 43 37.70 34.97 -13.67
CA ALA A 43 38.36 34.27 -14.77
C ALA A 43 37.55 34.46 -16.06
N PRO A 44 38.22 34.61 -17.22
CA PRO A 44 37.54 34.71 -18.51
C PRO A 44 36.92 33.36 -18.93
N GLU A 45 37.33 32.26 -18.31
CA GLU A 45 36.90 30.92 -18.64
C GLU A 45 35.50 30.62 -18.11
N THR A 46 34.76 29.87 -18.92
CA THR A 46 33.47 29.31 -18.52
C THR A 46 33.69 27.86 -18.12
N VAL A 47 33.30 27.50 -16.90
CA VAL A 47 33.33 26.11 -16.45
C VAL A 47 32.06 25.44 -16.93
N THR A 48 32.18 24.28 -17.56
CA THR A 48 31.05 23.47 -17.99
C THR A 48 31.08 22.11 -17.32
N GLY A 49 29.90 21.52 -17.15
CA GLY A 49 29.76 20.21 -16.53
C GLY A 49 28.47 19.52 -16.91
N ARG A 50 28.34 18.26 -16.48
CA ARG A 50 27.15 17.44 -16.68
C ARG A 50 26.80 16.71 -15.39
N PHE A 51 25.55 16.84 -14.96
CA PHE A 51 24.96 15.98 -13.93
C PHE A 51 24.37 14.75 -14.61
N GLN A 52 24.62 13.57 -14.04
CA GLN A 52 23.94 12.33 -14.38
C GLN A 52 22.95 12.03 -13.27
N VAL A 53 21.69 11.81 -13.63
CA VAL A 53 20.62 11.46 -12.69
C VAL A 53 20.23 10.03 -12.99
N LEU A 54 20.15 9.19 -11.96
CA LEU A 54 19.60 7.84 -12.07
C LEU A 54 18.30 7.82 -11.26
N VAL A 55 17.19 7.57 -11.95
CA VAL A 55 15.87 7.43 -11.33
C VAL A 55 15.63 5.94 -11.12
N ASP A 56 15.53 5.54 -9.87
CA ASP A 56 15.20 4.16 -9.53
C ASP A 56 13.76 3.84 -9.96
N PRO A 57 13.50 2.62 -10.46
CA PRO A 57 12.14 2.21 -10.74
C PRO A 57 11.33 2.23 -9.43
N PRO A 58 10.02 2.54 -9.52
CA PRO A 58 9.15 2.36 -8.37
C PRO A 58 9.27 0.91 -7.89
N PRO A 59 9.17 0.65 -6.57
CA PRO A 59 9.07 -0.72 -6.09
C PRO A 59 7.95 -1.41 -6.86
N PRO A 60 8.11 -2.71 -7.21
CA PRO A 60 7.03 -3.49 -7.79
C PRO A 60 5.78 -3.21 -6.99
N GLN A 61 4.70 -2.77 -7.65
CA GLN A 61 3.43 -2.65 -6.98
C GLN A 61 3.11 -4.07 -6.52
N GLU A 62 3.15 -4.33 -5.21
CA GLU A 62 2.42 -5.46 -4.67
C GLU A 62 1.00 -5.28 -5.17
N PRO A 63 0.34 -6.34 -5.70
CA PRO A 63 -1.05 -6.21 -6.12
C PRO A 63 -1.79 -5.56 -4.96
N GLU A 64 -2.40 -4.40 -5.22
CA GLU A 64 -3.33 -3.80 -4.28
C GLU A 64 -4.33 -4.91 -4.01
N ASP A 65 -4.24 -5.50 -2.83
CA ASP A 65 -5.14 -6.55 -2.37
C ASP A 65 -6.55 -6.08 -2.74
N GLU A 66 -7.29 -6.88 -3.50
CA GLU A 66 -8.70 -6.67 -3.86
C GLU A 66 -9.57 -6.75 -2.59
N GLN A 67 -9.34 -5.86 -1.64
CA GLN A 67 -10.00 -5.76 -0.34
C GLN A 67 -10.97 -4.58 -0.28
N ASP A 68 -11.39 -4.05 -1.44
CA ASP A 68 -12.42 -2.99 -1.52
C ASP A 68 -13.57 -3.33 -2.48
N GLU A 69 -13.85 -4.63 -2.66
CA GLU A 69 -15.23 -5.09 -2.85
C GLU A 69 -15.70 -5.74 -1.54
N GLN A 70 -15.76 -4.98 -0.45
CA GLN A 70 -16.65 -5.33 0.66
C GLN A 70 -18.08 -5.09 0.17
N PRO A 71 -18.90 -6.12 -0.08
CA PRO A 71 -20.32 -5.90 -0.32
C PRO A 71 -20.87 -5.22 0.93
N ALA A 72 -21.62 -4.14 0.71
CA ALA A 72 -22.25 -3.33 1.74
C ALA A 72 -22.66 -4.16 2.98
N GLU A 73 -22.23 -3.67 4.15
CA GLU A 73 -22.58 -4.12 5.50
C GLU A 73 -23.83 -5.02 5.53
N LEU A 74 -23.61 -6.34 5.63
CA LEU A 74 -24.68 -7.25 6.01
C LEU A 74 -24.99 -7.01 7.49
N PRO A 75 -26.26 -6.85 7.89
CA PRO A 75 -26.59 -6.73 9.30
C PRO A 75 -26.32 -8.09 9.96
N GLY A 76 -25.35 -8.13 10.86
CA GLY A 76 -25.05 -9.28 11.72
C GLY A 76 -23.83 -10.08 11.26
N HIS A 77 -22.81 -10.11 12.14
CA HIS A 77 -21.57 -10.86 11.97
C HIS A 77 -21.81 -12.37 11.80
N ARG A 78 -21.90 -12.83 10.55
CA ARG A 78 -21.74 -14.24 10.16
C ARG A 78 -20.25 -14.57 10.07
N TRP A 79 -19.68 -15.02 11.18
CA TRP A 79 -18.40 -15.71 11.16
C TRP A 79 -18.73 -17.17 10.78
N ALA A 80 -18.28 -17.55 9.59
CA ALA A 80 -18.32 -18.89 8.97
C ALA A 80 -19.13 -19.99 9.70
N GLY A 81 -20.44 -20.03 9.45
CA GLY A 81 -21.25 -21.24 9.61
C GLY A 81 -21.56 -21.70 11.03
N ALA A 82 -21.56 -20.79 12.02
CA ALA A 82 -21.89 -21.17 13.38
C ALA A 82 -22.82 -20.21 14.11
N TYR A 83 -23.52 -20.72 15.13
CA TYR A 83 -24.63 -20.02 15.77
C TYR A 83 -24.15 -18.80 16.55
N GLU A 84 -24.89 -17.70 16.44
CA GLU A 84 -24.64 -16.46 17.18
C GLU A 84 -24.67 -16.72 18.69
N ASN A 85 -25.63 -17.53 19.14
CA ASN A 85 -25.83 -17.91 20.53
C ASN A 85 -26.64 -19.22 20.65
N CYS A 86 -26.79 -19.71 21.89
CA CYS A 86 -27.53 -20.93 22.16
C CYS A 86 -29.05 -20.83 21.99
N ASP A 87 -29.60 -19.62 22.03
CA ASP A 87 -31.03 -19.42 21.78
C ASP A 87 -31.36 -19.66 20.30
N GLU A 88 -30.48 -19.22 19.39
CA GLU A 88 -30.58 -19.50 17.96
C GLU A 88 -30.44 -21.01 17.69
N ALA A 89 -29.40 -21.65 18.23
CA ALA A 89 -29.18 -23.09 18.08
C ALA A 89 -30.38 -23.93 18.58
N ARG A 90 -31.05 -23.48 19.66
CA ARG A 90 -32.26 -24.12 20.18
C ARG A 90 -33.49 -23.84 19.33
N ALA A 91 -33.64 -22.62 18.83
CA ALA A 91 -34.75 -22.25 17.95
C ALA A 91 -34.77 -23.12 16.68
N GLU A 92 -33.60 -23.52 16.20
CA GLU A 92 -33.46 -24.41 15.04
C GLU A 92 -33.44 -25.91 15.41
N GLY A 93 -33.37 -26.26 16.71
CA GLY A 93 -33.38 -27.64 17.18
C GLY A 93 -32.04 -28.38 17.02
N HIS A 94 -30.94 -27.64 16.91
CA HIS A 94 -29.59 -28.16 16.71
C HIS A 94 -28.77 -28.31 18.01
N THR A 95 -29.41 -28.19 19.18
CA THR A 95 -28.74 -28.45 20.46
C THR A 95 -28.84 -29.90 20.90
N PRO A 96 -27.75 -30.52 21.40
CA PRO A 96 -26.44 -29.92 21.68
C PRO A 96 -25.56 -29.77 20.43
N VAL A 97 -24.85 -28.65 20.30
CA VAL A 97 -23.99 -28.34 19.15
C VAL A 97 -22.58 -28.85 19.42
N ARG A 98 -22.03 -29.79 18.65
CA ARG A 98 -20.74 -30.42 19.00
C ARG A 98 -19.55 -29.85 18.24
N LYS A 99 -18.39 -29.86 18.87
CA LYS A 99 -17.12 -29.46 18.23
C LYS A 99 -16.85 -30.28 16.96
N GLY A 100 -16.89 -29.61 15.82
CA GLY A 100 -16.73 -30.21 14.49
C GLY A 100 -18.02 -30.36 13.69
N GLU A 101 -19.19 -30.08 14.28
CA GLU A 101 -20.45 -29.92 13.57
C GLU A 101 -20.58 -28.49 13.02
N GLU A 102 -21.30 -28.36 11.90
CA GLU A 102 -21.77 -27.05 11.43
C GLU A 102 -22.60 -26.42 12.54
N GLY A 103 -22.38 -25.14 12.85
CA GLY A 103 -22.98 -24.52 14.02
C GLY A 103 -22.04 -24.27 15.19
N TYR A 104 -20.93 -25.03 15.34
CA TYR A 104 -20.13 -24.95 16.56
C TYR A 104 -19.24 -23.71 16.66
N ALA A 105 -19.33 -23.05 17.82
CA ALA A 105 -18.47 -21.97 18.24
C ALA A 105 -17.77 -22.28 19.57
N PRO A 106 -16.51 -21.88 19.76
CA PRO A 106 -15.87 -21.89 21.08
C PRO A 106 -16.59 -21.06 22.16
N TRP A 107 -17.48 -20.13 21.80
CA TRP A 107 -18.25 -19.34 22.78
C TRP A 107 -19.65 -19.90 23.07
N LEU A 108 -20.11 -20.89 22.30
CA LEU A 108 -21.33 -21.64 22.62
C LEU A 108 -21.06 -22.71 23.69
N ASP A 109 -19.78 -23.08 23.84
CA ASP A 109 -19.22 -24.06 24.75
C ASP A 109 -18.63 -23.32 25.96
N SER A 110 -19.46 -23.11 26.98
CA SER A 110 -19.09 -22.27 28.12
C SER A 110 -18.08 -22.93 29.07
N ASP A 111 -18.05 -24.25 29.12
CA ASP A 111 -17.18 -25.07 29.97
C ASP A 111 -16.03 -25.72 29.19
N TRP A 112 -15.97 -25.50 27.88
CA TRP A 112 -14.90 -25.90 26.96
C TRP A 112 -14.73 -27.43 26.87
N ASP A 113 -15.81 -28.17 27.06
CA ASP A 113 -15.81 -29.63 27.08
C ASP A 113 -15.96 -30.26 25.67
N GLY A 114 -16.26 -29.41 24.66
CA GLY A 114 -16.50 -29.80 23.28
C GLY A 114 -17.99 -29.88 22.91
N VAL A 115 -18.90 -29.52 23.81
CA VAL A 115 -20.35 -29.46 23.60
C VAL A 115 -20.86 -28.05 23.89
N GLY A 116 -21.44 -27.42 22.87
CA GLY A 116 -22.09 -26.13 22.98
C GLY A 116 -23.58 -26.28 23.33
N CYS A 117 -24.09 -25.30 24.09
CA CYS A 117 -25.53 -25.14 24.35
C CYS A 117 -26.22 -26.29 25.07
N GLU A 118 -25.50 -26.97 25.96
CA GLU A 118 -26.06 -28.03 26.81
C GLU A 118 -26.88 -27.49 28.00
N TRP A 119 -26.54 -26.29 28.50
CA TRP A 119 -27.19 -25.68 29.66
C TRP A 119 -28.34 -24.76 29.21
N GLY A 120 -29.57 -25.17 29.54
CA GLY A 120 -30.84 -24.54 29.17
C GLY A 120 -30.99 -23.09 29.60
#